data_AF-A0A7Y2XLH8-F1
#
_entry.id   AF-A0A7Y2XLH8-F1
#
_cell.length_a   1.000
_cell.length_b   1.000
_cell.length_c   1.000
_cell.angle_alpha   90.00
_cell.angle_beta   90.00
_cell.angle_gamma   90.00
#
_symmetry.space_group_name_H-M   'P 1'
#
loop_
_entity.id
_entity.type
_entity.pdbx_description
1 polymer ?
#
loop_
_entity_poly.entity_id
_entity_poly.type
_entity_poly.pdbx_seq_one_letter_code
_entity_poly.pdbx_strand_id
1 'polypeptide(L)'
;MRSKIAAIVAGFALSCVVATSAEACSRSVSANAAKTVVPQTGINQSLLDDAIRAEVNFHRCRAGLKRVSDASSRLSLEAEKHSKWMARTQQLTHKSTVAGAATLSQRVKKAGVRFRTGSENIGMVHRYQIDNRRFKIVDS
;
A
#
# COMPACT_ATOMS: atom_id res chain seq x y z
N MET A 1 12.03 68.43 0.35
CA MET A 1 12.80 67.19 0.15
C MET A 1 12.42 66.17 1.20
N ARG A 2 11.57 65.19 0.86
CA ARG A 2 11.07 64.16 1.78
C ARG A 2 11.76 62.82 1.47
N SER A 3 12.85 62.55 2.16
CA SER A 3 13.45 61.22 2.27
C SER A 3 12.67 60.41 3.29
N LYS A 4 11.80 59.47 2.89
CA LYS A 4 11.34 58.32 3.71
C LYS A 4 10.59 57.31 2.85
N ILE A 5 11.26 56.52 2.00
CA ILE A 5 10.72 55.24 1.54
C ILE A 5 11.89 54.26 1.39
N ALA A 6 12.31 53.69 2.52
CA ALA A 6 13.12 52.48 2.55
C ALA A 6 12.34 51.44 3.35
N ALA A 7 12.41 50.19 2.88
CA ALA A 7 11.97 48.96 3.54
C ALA A 7 10.48 48.61 3.48
N ILE A 8 9.99 48.12 2.32
CA ILE A 8 8.95 47.06 2.29
C ILE A 8 9.13 46.18 1.03
N VAL A 9 10.19 45.38 0.90
CA VAL A 9 10.18 44.22 -0.02
C VAL A 9 11.15 43.14 0.48
N ALA A 10 10.81 42.44 1.58
CA ALA A 10 11.58 41.27 2.02
C ALA A 10 10.73 40.30 2.86
N GLY A 11 9.51 39.98 2.41
CA GLY A 11 8.59 39.19 3.23
C GLY A 11 7.58 38.34 2.49
N PHE A 12 7.87 37.88 1.26
CA PHE A 12 6.90 37.10 0.48
C PHE A 12 7.50 35.91 -0.28
N ALA A 13 8.42 35.16 0.34
CA ALA A 13 9.04 34.01 -0.29
C ALA A 13 9.27 32.81 0.66
N LEU A 14 8.34 32.53 1.58
CA LEU A 14 8.49 31.40 2.51
C LEU A 14 7.20 30.64 2.84
N SER A 15 6.30 30.41 1.88
CA SER A 15 5.02 29.72 2.17
C SER A 15 4.64 28.55 1.26
N CYS A 16 5.43 28.16 0.25
CA CYS A 16 4.94 27.21 -0.77
C CYS A 16 5.51 25.78 -0.73
N VAL A 17 6.30 25.37 0.27
CA VAL A 17 6.96 24.03 0.24
C VAL A 17 6.20 22.95 1.04
N VAL A 18 5.13 23.29 1.75
CA VAL A 18 4.45 22.35 2.69
C VAL A 18 3.26 21.58 2.11
N ALA A 19 2.84 21.84 0.87
CA ALA A 19 1.60 21.28 0.33
C ALA A 19 1.66 19.76 0.08
N THR A 20 2.83 19.17 -0.16
CA THR A 20 2.95 17.75 -0.53
C THR A 20 2.81 16.78 0.64
N SER A 21 3.01 17.24 1.88
CA SER A 21 2.80 16.41 3.08
C SER A 21 1.33 16.34 3.50
N ALA A 22 0.52 17.35 3.17
CA ALA A 22 -0.87 17.42 3.60
C ALA A 22 -1.76 16.37 2.91
N GLU A 23 -1.58 16.11 1.61
CA GLU A 23 -2.38 15.14 0.86
C GLU A 23 -2.20 13.71 1.39
N ALA A 24 -0.96 13.28 1.67
CA ALA A 24 -0.71 11.94 2.18
C ALA A 24 -1.31 11.73 3.58
N CYS A 25 -1.43 12.79 4.38
CA CYS A 25 -2.04 12.74 5.71
C CYS A 25 -3.58 12.79 5.67
N SER A 26 -4.18 12.88 4.48
CA SER A 26 -5.63 12.86 4.30
C SER A 26 -6.04 11.62 3.50
N ARG A 27 -6.99 10.83 4.05
CA ARG A 27 -7.65 9.74 3.34
C ARG A 27 -9.15 10.00 3.38
N SER A 28 -9.71 10.37 2.23
CA SER A 28 -11.15 10.43 2.03
C SER A 28 -11.61 9.15 1.34
N VAL A 29 -12.32 8.28 2.08
CA VAL A 29 -13.04 7.13 1.50
C VAL A 29 -14.53 7.38 1.71
N SER A 30 -15.31 7.35 0.61
CA SER A 30 -16.75 7.54 0.71
C SER A 30 -17.42 6.37 1.44
N ALA A 31 -18.54 6.64 2.11
CA ALA A 31 -19.32 5.60 2.79
C ALA A 31 -19.76 4.47 1.84
N ASN A 32 -19.99 4.78 0.56
CA ASN A 32 -20.31 3.79 -0.46
C ASN A 32 -19.10 2.92 -0.80
N ALA A 33 -17.92 3.52 -1.02
CA ALA A 33 -16.69 2.76 -1.29
C ALA A 33 -16.32 1.83 -0.12
N ALA A 34 -16.57 2.26 1.13
CA ALA A 34 -16.35 1.44 2.33
C ALA A 34 -17.30 0.21 2.42
N LYS A 35 -18.42 0.22 1.68
CA LYS A 35 -19.42 -0.86 1.65
C LYS A 35 -19.36 -1.70 0.38
N THR A 36 -18.53 -1.32 -0.59
CA THR A 36 -18.40 -2.06 -1.85
C THR A 36 -17.79 -3.44 -1.60
N VAL A 37 -18.49 -4.48 -2.04
CA VAL A 37 -17.95 -5.84 -2.05
C VAL A 37 -16.90 -5.95 -3.15
N VAL A 38 -15.68 -6.33 -2.80
CA VAL A 38 -14.62 -6.60 -3.78
C VAL A 38 -14.97 -7.89 -4.55
N PRO A 39 -14.95 -7.88 -5.90
CA PRO A 39 -15.30 -9.05 -6.69
C PRO A 39 -14.32 -10.19 -6.45
N GLN A 40 -14.82 -11.43 -6.54
CA GLN A 40 -14.01 -12.63 -6.32
C GLN A 40 -13.01 -12.88 -7.44
N THR A 41 -13.33 -12.45 -8.66
CA THR A 41 -12.51 -12.61 -9.86
C THR A 41 -12.37 -11.26 -10.55
N GLY A 42 -11.34 -11.11 -11.38
CA GLY A 42 -11.11 -9.87 -12.12
C GLY A 42 -10.78 -8.67 -11.23
N ILE A 43 -10.14 -8.90 -10.07
CA ILE A 43 -9.62 -7.82 -9.22
C ILE A 43 -8.67 -6.97 -10.07
N ASN A 44 -8.92 -5.67 -10.14
CA ASN A 44 -7.99 -4.73 -10.74
C ASN A 44 -6.78 -4.57 -9.80
N GLN A 45 -5.72 -5.32 -10.08
CA GLN A 45 -4.52 -5.36 -9.24
C GLN A 45 -3.85 -4.00 -9.12
N SER A 46 -3.83 -3.18 -10.18
CA SER A 46 -3.25 -1.84 -10.14
C SER A 46 -4.02 -0.93 -9.18
N LEU A 47 -5.35 -0.97 -9.26
CA LEU A 47 -6.21 -0.19 -8.35
C LEU A 47 -6.05 -0.65 -6.90
N LEU A 48 -5.93 -1.96 -6.67
CA LEU A 48 -5.69 -2.51 -5.34
C LEU A 48 -4.32 -2.07 -4.79
N ASP A 49 -3.26 -2.15 -5.59
CA ASP A 49 -1.91 -1.72 -5.21
C ASP A 49 -1.88 -0.22 -4.87
N ASP A 50 -2.56 0.61 -5.66
CA ASP A 50 -2.68 2.05 -5.41
C ASP A 50 -3.45 2.35 -4.11
N ALA A 51 -4.55 1.64 -3.86
CA ALA A 51 -5.33 1.78 -2.63
C ALA A 51 -4.54 1.36 -1.38
N ILE A 52 -3.80 0.25 -1.46
CA ILE A 52 -2.91 -0.21 -0.37
C ILE A 52 -1.81 0.84 -0.13
N ARG A 53 -1.18 1.36 -1.19
CA ARG A 53 -0.11 2.36 -1.07
C ARG A 53 -0.61 3.67 -0.48
N ALA A 54 -1.80 4.11 -0.88
CA ALA A 54 -2.46 5.27 -0.29
C ALA A 54 -2.67 5.08 1.22
N GLU A 55 -3.19 3.92 1.64
CA GLU A 55 -3.39 3.62 3.06
C GLU A 55 -2.09 3.56 3.85
N VAL A 56 -1.09 2.87 3.31
CA VAL A 56 0.24 2.79 3.94
C VAL A 56 0.83 4.18 4.09
N ASN A 57 0.75 5.02 3.07
CA ASN A 57 1.28 6.38 3.11
C ASN A 57 0.51 7.29 4.05
N PHE A 58 -0.80 7.07 4.24
CA PHE A 58 -1.58 7.75 5.27
C PHE A 58 -1.05 7.48 6.67
N HIS A 59 -0.88 6.20 7.03
CA HIS A 59 -0.32 5.85 8.34
C HIS A 59 1.13 6.31 8.50
N ARG A 60 1.94 6.24 7.45
CA ARG A 60 3.31 6.78 7.46
C ARG A 60 3.34 8.28 7.69
N CYS A 61 2.47 9.04 7.01
CA CYS A 61 2.39 10.49 7.16
C CYS A 61 2.01 10.88 8.60
N ARG A 62 1.00 10.20 9.18
CA ARG A 62 0.61 10.41 10.59
C ARG A 62 1.71 10.08 11.60
N ALA A 63 2.64 9.21 11.23
CA ALA A 63 3.82 8.87 12.03
C ALA A 63 5.05 9.74 11.71
N GLY A 64 4.93 10.77 10.87
CA GLY A 64 6.06 11.62 10.47
C GLY A 64 7.07 10.94 9.53
N LEU A 65 6.69 9.83 8.91
CA LEU A 65 7.55 9.05 8.01
C LEU A 65 7.34 9.46 6.55
N LYS A 66 8.43 9.50 5.77
CA LYS A 66 8.38 9.73 4.32
C LYS A 66 7.53 8.66 3.63
N ARG A 67 6.76 9.06 2.62
CA ARG A 67 5.98 8.15 1.77
C ARG A 67 6.84 7.07 1.11
N VAL A 68 6.29 5.88 0.92
CA VAL A 68 6.83 4.87 0.00
C VAL A 68 6.39 5.19 -1.42
N SER A 69 7.29 4.95 -2.37
CA SER A 69 7.01 5.05 -3.80
C SER A 69 6.26 3.82 -4.31
N ASP A 70 5.91 3.85 -5.59
CA ASP A 70 5.42 2.67 -6.27
C ASP A 70 6.40 1.50 -6.17
N ALA A 71 5.86 0.29 -6.06
CA ALA A 71 6.62 -0.93 -6.28
C ALA A 71 6.83 -1.08 -7.78
N SER A 72 8.02 -1.49 -8.22
CA SER A 72 8.20 -1.78 -9.64
C SER A 72 7.24 -2.90 -10.05
N SER A 73 6.75 -2.88 -11.29
CA SER A 73 5.84 -3.91 -11.82
C SER A 73 6.37 -5.33 -11.64
N ARG A 74 7.70 -5.49 -11.65
CA ARG A 74 8.38 -6.77 -11.40
C ARG A 74 8.24 -7.24 -9.95
N LEU A 75 8.31 -6.33 -8.98
CA LEU A 75 8.14 -6.68 -7.56
C LEU A 75 6.68 -7.03 -7.26
N SER A 76 5.72 -6.26 -7.80
CA SER A 76 4.30 -6.59 -7.70
C SER A 76 3.98 -7.95 -8.30
N LEU A 77 4.58 -8.30 -9.45
CA LEU A 77 4.40 -9.60 -10.08
C LEU A 77 4.91 -10.77 -9.21
N GLU A 78 6.06 -10.62 -8.54
CA GLU A 78 6.55 -11.68 -7.63
C GLU A 78 5.70 -11.79 -6.35
N ALA A 79 5.17 -10.67 -5.85
CA ALA A 79 4.20 -10.68 -4.76
C ALA A 79 2.90 -11.39 -5.16
N GLU A 80 2.37 -11.13 -6.36
CA GLU A 80 1.19 -11.80 -6.91
C GLU A 80 1.41 -13.32 -7.03
N LYS A 81 2.57 -13.75 -7.56
CA LYS A 81 2.91 -15.17 -7.67
C LYS A 81 2.96 -15.85 -6.30
N HIS A 82 3.54 -15.19 -5.30
CA HIS A 82 3.60 -15.72 -3.93
C HIS A 82 2.20 -15.82 -3.32
N SER A 83 1.38 -14.78 -3.44
CA SER A 83 -0.02 -14.78 -2.98
C SER A 83 -0.86 -15.87 -3.66
N LYS A 84 -0.72 -16.07 -4.97
CA LYS A 84 -1.39 -17.18 -5.70
C LYS A 84 -0.88 -18.55 -5.28
N TRP A 85 0.42 -18.69 -4.96
CA TRP A 85 0.94 -19.94 -4.41
C TRP A 85 0.34 -20.21 -3.03
N MET A 86 0.36 -19.23 -2.13
CA MET A 86 -0.24 -19.34 -0.78
C MET A 86 -1.73 -19.71 -0.85
N ALA A 87 -2.48 -19.10 -1.76
CA ALA A 87 -3.89 -19.42 -1.97
C ALA A 87 -4.09 -20.87 -2.47
N ARG A 88 -3.28 -21.31 -3.44
CA ARG A 88 -3.37 -22.67 -3.99
C ARG A 88 -2.94 -23.76 -3.01
N THR A 89 -1.95 -23.49 -2.18
CA THR A 89 -1.43 -24.46 -1.18
C THR A 89 -2.11 -24.33 0.18
N GLN A 90 -3.04 -23.38 0.32
CA GLN A 90 -3.76 -23.06 1.55
C GLN A 90 -2.82 -22.78 2.74
N GLN A 91 -1.69 -22.10 2.47
CA GLN A 91 -0.67 -21.79 3.47
C GLN A 91 -0.38 -20.29 3.48
N LEU A 92 -0.73 -19.60 4.57
CA LEU A 92 -0.34 -18.21 4.80
C LEU A 92 1.06 -18.17 5.43
N THR A 93 2.10 -18.05 4.61
CA THR A 93 3.50 -18.15 5.06
C THR A 93 4.45 -17.30 4.22
N HIS A 94 5.50 -16.80 4.84
CA HIS A 94 6.59 -16.11 4.16
C HIS A 94 7.47 -17.04 3.31
N LYS A 95 7.46 -18.35 3.64
CA LYS A 95 8.33 -19.36 3.02
C LYS A 95 7.52 -20.26 2.09
N SER A 96 7.84 -20.25 0.80
CA SER A 96 7.27 -21.19 -0.17
C SER A 96 8.20 -22.39 -0.40
N THR A 97 7.67 -23.45 -1.01
CA THR A 97 8.46 -24.60 -1.50
C THR A 97 8.94 -24.43 -2.95
N VAL A 98 8.68 -23.26 -3.55
CA VAL A 98 9.02 -22.99 -4.95
C VAL A 98 10.52 -22.72 -5.09
N ALA A 99 11.21 -23.55 -5.87
CA ALA A 99 12.64 -23.38 -6.14
C ALA A 99 12.93 -21.96 -6.69
N GLY A 100 13.91 -21.28 -6.08
CA GLY A 100 14.28 -19.92 -6.45
C GLY A 100 13.28 -18.82 -6.05
N ALA A 101 12.22 -19.15 -5.30
CA ALA A 101 11.23 -18.20 -4.78
C ALA A 101 10.75 -18.56 -3.35
N ALA A 102 11.50 -19.44 -2.66
CA ALA A 102 11.17 -19.95 -1.35
C ALA A 102 11.18 -18.84 -0.29
N THR A 103 12.13 -17.91 -0.37
CA THR A 103 12.27 -16.80 0.58
C THR A 103 11.98 -15.44 -0.04
N LEU A 104 11.65 -14.45 0.78
CA LEU A 104 11.50 -13.05 0.34
C LEU A 104 12.74 -12.57 -0.44
N SER A 105 13.93 -12.83 0.08
CA SER A 105 15.19 -12.42 -0.57
C SER A 105 15.31 -13.01 -1.99
N GLN A 106 14.97 -14.29 -2.17
CA GLN A 106 14.96 -14.92 -3.49
C GLN A 106 13.92 -14.29 -4.41
N ARG A 107 12.70 -14.02 -3.93
CA ARG A 107 11.64 -13.35 -4.71
C ARG A 107 12.05 -11.94 -5.16
N VAL A 108 12.61 -11.13 -4.26
CA VAL A 108 13.08 -9.78 -4.58
C VAL A 108 14.27 -9.81 -5.56
N LYS A 109 15.21 -10.75 -5.39
CA LYS A 109 16.30 -10.97 -6.36
C LYS A 109 15.76 -11.37 -7.73
N LYS A 110 14.76 -12.26 -7.78
CA LYS A 110 14.10 -12.70 -9.01
C LYS A 110 13.34 -11.57 -9.72
N ALA A 111 12.78 -10.61 -8.97
CA ALA A 111 12.22 -9.38 -9.52
C ALA A 111 13.28 -8.45 -10.14
N GLY A 112 14.58 -8.72 -9.93
CA GLY A 112 15.68 -7.90 -10.45
C GLY A 112 15.82 -6.56 -9.73
N VAL A 113 15.27 -6.43 -8.51
CA VAL A 113 15.35 -5.21 -7.72
C VAL A 113 16.62 -5.22 -6.89
N ARG A 114 17.38 -4.11 -6.91
CA ARG A 114 18.51 -3.92 -5.99
C ARG A 114 17.96 -3.48 -4.63
N PHE A 115 18.33 -4.18 -3.56
CA PHE A 115 17.86 -3.88 -2.21
C PHE A 115 18.99 -4.05 -1.19
N ARG A 116 18.90 -3.31 -0.08
CA ARG A 116 19.78 -3.46 1.08
C ARG A 116 19.10 -4.25 2.20
N THR A 117 17.83 -3.95 2.43
CA THR A 117 16.97 -4.62 3.41
C THR A 117 15.55 -4.72 2.83
N GLY A 118 14.75 -5.60 3.40
CA GLY A 118 13.35 -5.78 3.02
C GLY A 118 12.60 -6.59 4.06
N SER A 119 11.31 -6.31 4.18
CA SER A 119 10.36 -7.06 4.97
C SER A 119 9.11 -7.33 4.12
N GLU A 120 8.33 -8.31 4.54
CA GLU A 120 7.08 -8.68 3.88
C GLU A 120 5.97 -8.71 4.91
N ASN A 121 4.85 -8.08 4.58
CA ASN A 121 3.60 -8.25 5.30
C ASN A 121 2.69 -9.11 4.44
N ILE A 122 2.11 -10.16 5.01
CA ILE A 122 1.11 -11.00 4.37
C ILE A 122 -0.21 -10.87 5.13
N GLY A 123 -1.31 -10.80 4.38
CA GLY A 123 -2.64 -10.67 4.94
C GLY A 123 -3.63 -11.51 4.15
N MET A 124 -4.66 -11.99 4.84
CA MET A 124 -5.79 -12.68 4.25
C MET A 124 -7.06 -11.96 4.72
N VAL A 125 -7.98 -11.74 3.79
CA VAL A 125 -9.32 -11.19 4.11
C VAL A 125 -10.32 -12.25 3.70
N HIS A 126 -11.11 -12.72 4.66
CA HIS A 126 -12.20 -13.64 4.38
C HIS A 126 -13.40 -12.86 3.83
N ARG A 127 -13.97 -13.34 2.72
CA ARG A 127 -15.19 -12.77 2.12
C ARG A 127 -16.35 -12.72 3.11
N TYR A 128 -16.45 -13.76 3.93
CA TYR A 128 -17.43 -13.85 4.99
C TYR A 128 -16.74 -13.59 6.32
N GLN A 129 -17.26 -12.65 7.10
CA GLN A 129 -16.85 -12.44 8.50
C GLN A 129 -17.45 -13.52 9.40
N ILE A 130 -17.19 -14.78 9.05
CA ILE A 130 -17.60 -15.96 9.80
C ILE A 130 -16.51 -16.42 10.77
N ASP A 131 -15.32 -15.83 10.68
CA ASP A 131 -14.24 -16.07 11.64
C ASP A 131 -14.76 -15.78 13.05
N ASN A 132 -14.60 -16.77 13.95
CA ASN A 132 -15.12 -16.75 15.33
C ASN A 132 -16.65 -16.63 15.49
N ARG A 133 -17.45 -17.00 14.47
CA ARG A 133 -18.92 -17.04 14.58
C ARG A 133 -19.45 -18.41 14.19
N ARG A 134 -20.40 -18.95 14.98
CA ARG A 134 -21.19 -20.11 14.55
C ARG A 134 -22.17 -19.65 13.47
N PHE A 135 -22.09 -20.26 12.31
CA PHE A 135 -23.06 -20.08 11.23
C PHE A 135 -23.52 -21.45 10.75
N LYS A 136 -24.76 -21.52 10.26
CA LYS A 136 -25.31 -22.68 9.59
C LYS A 136 -25.54 -22.28 8.14
N ILE A 137 -24.93 -23.00 7.21
CA ILE A 137 -25.30 -22.89 5.79
C ILE A 137 -26.63 -23.64 5.66
N VAL A 138 -27.70 -22.93 5.33
CA VAL A 138 -28.97 -23.51 4.90
C VAL A 138 -28.92 -23.54 3.37
N ASP A 139 -29.04 -24.75 2.82
CA ASP A 139 -28.90 -25.20 1.43
C ASP A 139 -28.52 -24.19 0.32
N SER A 140 -27.52 -24.60 -0.47
CA SER A 140 -27.13 -24.04 -1.77
C SER A 140 -28.01 -24.54 -2.90
#